data_AF-A0A936LHB6-F1
#
_entry.id   AF-A0A936LHB6-F1
#
_cell.length_a   1.000
_cell.length_b   1.000
_cell.length_c   1.000
_cell.angle_alpha   90.00
_cell.angle_beta   90.00
_cell.angle_gamma   90.00
#
_symmetry.space_group_name_H-M   'P 1'
#
loop_
_entity.id
_entity.type
_entity.pdbx_description
1 polymer ?
#
loop_
_entity_poly.entity_id
_entity_poly.type
_entity_poly.pdbx_seq_one_letter_code
_entity_poly.pdbx_strand_id
1 'polypeptide(L)'
;MVVFAAVLAIALFIVVFRLLRVVAYGSEVLVVVRRSTAAMTNKEMDDDAKEAIVREATVRLLGLFVQVTVRSAVAVLVPTAALFALQALDLVAVEEVVAFTLRWYVIVIAAVAMIVFERMRT
;
A
#
# COMPACT_ATOMS: atom_id res chain seq x y z
N MET A 1 -14.33 -2.28 24.45
CA MET A 1 -12.89 -2.34 24.13
C MET A 1 -12.61 -2.72 22.68
N VAL A 2 -13.31 -3.70 22.09
CA VAL A 2 -13.16 -4.11 20.68
C VAL A 2 -13.23 -2.95 19.67
N VAL A 3 -14.24 -2.08 19.76
CA VAL A 3 -14.40 -0.94 18.83
C VAL A 3 -13.19 0.01 18.90
N PHE A 4 -12.71 0.30 20.11
CA PHE A 4 -11.54 1.16 20.31
C PHE A 4 -10.29 0.54 19.70
N ALA A 5 -10.04 -0.74 19.96
CA ALA A 5 -8.90 -1.46 19.38
C ALA A 5 -8.99 -1.51 17.84
N ALA A 6 -10.19 -1.71 17.28
CA ALA A 6 -10.40 -1.70 15.83
C ALA A 6 -10.12 -0.31 15.23
N VAL A 7 -10.63 0.77 15.83
CA VAL A 7 -10.37 2.14 15.39
C VAL A 7 -8.88 2.47 15.48
N LEU A 8 -8.21 2.06 16.56
CA LEU A 8 -6.77 2.22 16.73
C LEU A 8 -5.98 1.49 15.63
N ALA A 9 -6.30 0.22 15.36
CA ALA A 9 -5.65 -0.56 14.32
C ALA A 9 -5.86 0.04 12.92
N ILE A 10 -7.08 0.48 12.60
CA ILE A 10 -7.40 1.15 11.34
C ILE A 10 -6.63 2.48 11.22
N ALA A 11 -6.60 3.29 12.29
CA ALA A 11 -5.88 4.55 12.30
C ALA A 11 -4.36 4.33 12.12
N LEU A 12 -3.78 3.36 12.83
CA LEU A 12 -2.38 2.98 12.66
C LEU A 12 -2.08 2.53 11.24
N PHE A 13 -2.92 1.66 10.67
CA PHE A 13 -2.79 1.22 9.29
C PHE A 13 -2.79 2.42 8.33
N ILE A 14 -3.78 3.31 8.42
CA ILE A 14 -3.89 4.48 7.54
C ILE A 14 -2.67 5.40 7.67
N VAL A 15 -2.24 5.68 8.91
CA VAL A 15 -1.08 6.55 9.17
C VAL A 15 0.21 5.93 8.65
N VAL A 16 0.48 4.67 8.93
CA VAL A 16 1.69 3.98 8.46
C VAL A 16 1.69 3.86 6.95
N PHE A 17 0.56 3.46 6.35
CA PHE A 17 0.41 3.37 4.90
C PHE A 17 0.73 4.71 4.21
N ARG A 18 0.26 5.82 4.78
CA ARG A 18 0.57 7.18 4.31
C ARG A 18 2.04 7.55 4.49
N LEU A 19 2.62 7.27 5.66
CA LEU A 19 4.02 7.58 5.95
C LEU A 19 4.96 6.85 4.98
N LEU A 20 4.62 5.61 4.65
CA LEU A 20 5.35 4.79 3.68
C LEU A 20 5.08 5.20 2.22
N ARG A 21 4.20 6.16 1.96
CA ARG A 21 3.91 6.73 0.62
C ARG A 21 3.58 5.68 -0.43
N VAL A 22 2.91 4.59 -0.06
CA VAL A 22 2.67 3.45 -0.97
C VAL A 22 2.00 3.89 -2.28
N VAL A 23 1.09 4.86 -2.22
CA VAL A 23 0.40 5.43 -3.39
C VAL A 23 1.36 6.10 -4.38
N ALA A 24 2.35 6.83 -3.89
CA ALA A 24 3.34 7.50 -4.75
C ALA A 24 4.22 6.50 -5.51
N TYR A 25 4.51 5.34 -4.93
CA TYR A 25 5.23 4.27 -5.63
C TYR A 25 4.34 3.58 -6.65
N GLY A 26 3.05 3.42 -6.35
CA GLY A 26 2.07 2.93 -7.33
C GLY A 26 1.96 3.84 -8.56
N SER A 27 1.97 5.16 -8.37
CA SER A 27 1.97 6.10 -9.50
C SER A 27 3.28 6.07 -10.29
N GLU A 28 4.43 5.87 -9.64
CA GLU A 28 5.72 5.71 -10.31
C GLU A 28 5.75 4.47 -11.21
N VAL A 29 5.19 3.35 -10.76
CA VAL A 29 5.03 2.13 -11.58
C VAL A 29 4.27 2.45 -12.87
N LEU A 30 3.16 3.19 -12.79
CA LEU A 30 2.38 3.58 -13.96
C LEU A 30 3.19 4.46 -14.94
N VAL A 31 4.02 5.36 -14.42
CA VAL A 31 4.90 6.19 -15.25
C VAL A 31 5.92 5.34 -15.99
N VAL A 32 6.56 4.38 -15.31
CA VAL A 32 7.56 3.49 -15.93
C VAL A 32 6.91 2.62 -17.01
N VAL A 33 5.75 2.03 -16.73
CA VAL A 33 5.00 1.22 -17.71
C VAL A 33 4.59 2.05 -18.93
N ARG A 34 4.07 3.27 -18.72
CA ARG A 34 3.70 4.15 -19.84
C ARG A 34 4.90 4.50 -20.72
N ARG A 35 6.05 4.76 -20.10
CA ARG A 35 7.29 5.09 -20.84
C ARG A 35 7.81 3.90 -21.65
N SER A 36 7.82 2.69 -21.08
CA SER A 36 8.26 1.50 -21.81
C SER A 36 7.32 1.14 -22.95
N THR A 37 6.00 1.20 -22.74
CA THR A 37 5.00 0.96 -23.80
C THR A 37 5.10 2.00 -24.92
N ALA A 38 5.33 3.28 -24.58
CA ALA A 38 5.54 4.33 -25.58
C ALA A 38 6.80 4.07 -26.42
N ALA A 39 7.90 3.62 -25.80
CA ALA A 39 9.12 3.27 -26.52
C ALA A 39 8.91 2.09 -27.48
N MET A 40 8.21 1.04 -27.04
CA MET A 40 7.93 -0.14 -27.87
C MET A 40 7.01 0.15 -29.06
N THR A 41 6.11 1.14 -28.94
CA THR A 41 5.19 1.53 -30.01
C THR A 41 5.77 2.59 -30.96
N ASN A 42 6.93 3.16 -30.63
CA ASN A 42 7.57 4.16 -31.48
C ASN A 42 8.27 3.50 -32.69
N LYS A 43 7.76 3.77 -33.89
CA LYS A 43 8.30 3.24 -35.16
C LYS A 43 9.59 3.92 -35.62
N GLU A 44 9.86 5.13 -35.12
CA GLU A 44 11.04 5.92 -35.50
C GLU A 44 12.27 5.59 -34.61
N MET A 45 12.05 4.86 -33.52
CA MET A 45 13.13 4.41 -32.64
C MET A 45 13.82 3.17 -33.21
N ASP A 46 15.16 3.21 -33.14
CA ASP A 46 16.02 2.04 -33.35
C ASP A 46 15.76 0.94 -32.32
N ASP A 47 15.97 -0.31 -32.71
CA ASP A 47 15.64 -1.47 -31.88
C ASP A 47 16.56 -1.60 -30.67
N ASP A 48 17.85 -1.28 -30.81
CA ASP A 48 18.80 -1.25 -29.69
C ASP A 48 18.38 -0.20 -28.63
N ALA A 49 17.86 0.95 -29.08
CA ALA A 49 17.35 1.99 -28.19
C ALA A 49 16.08 1.54 -27.46
N LYS A 50 15.19 0.78 -28.13
CA LYS A 50 14.01 0.19 -27.49
C LYS A 50 14.41 -0.84 -26.43
N GLU A 51 15.35 -1.72 -26.76
CA GLU A 51 15.83 -2.75 -25.84
C GLU A 51 16.41 -2.12 -24.57
N ALA A 52 17.24 -1.08 -24.71
CA ALA A 52 17.82 -0.36 -23.58
C ALA A 52 16.74 0.22 -22.65
N ILE A 53 15.70 0.87 -23.20
CA ILE A 53 14.59 1.44 -22.40
C ILE A 53 13.79 0.33 -21.70
N VAL A 54 13.46 -0.75 -22.39
CA VAL A 54 12.70 -1.87 -21.82
C VAL A 54 13.49 -2.56 -20.71
N ARG A 55 14.80 -2.72 -20.89
CA ARG A 55 15.70 -3.28 -19.88
C ARG A 55 15.77 -2.39 -18.63
N GLU A 56 15.97 -1.08 -18.81
CA GLU A 56 15.96 -0.12 -17.69
C GLU A 56 14.61 -0.15 -16.95
N ALA A 57 13.50 -0.15 -17.70
CA ALA A 57 12.16 -0.23 -17.14
C ALA A 57 11.96 -1.52 -16.33
N THR A 58 12.44 -2.66 -16.81
CA THR A 58 12.33 -3.95 -16.11
C THR A 58 13.07 -3.92 -14.77
N VAL A 59 14.31 -3.44 -14.75
CA VAL A 59 15.09 -3.31 -13.51
C VAL A 59 14.40 -2.36 -12.53
N ARG A 60 13.88 -1.23 -13.03
CA ARG A 60 13.17 -0.25 -12.19
C ARG A 60 11.86 -0.81 -11.64
N LEU A 61 11.08 -1.53 -12.46
CA LEU A 61 9.83 -2.18 -12.02
C LEU A 61 10.11 -3.23 -10.95
N LEU A 62 11.18 -4.01 -11.08
CA LEU A 62 11.58 -4.96 -10.03
C LEU A 62 11.93 -4.25 -8.72
N GLY A 63 12.67 -3.14 -8.80
CA GLY A 63 12.97 -2.31 -7.62
C GLY A 63 11.71 -1.73 -6.97
N LEU A 64 10.76 -1.25 -7.78
CA LEU A 64 9.47 -0.74 -7.29
C LEU A 64 8.61 -1.85 -6.66
N PHE A 65 8.61 -3.05 -7.25
CA PHE A 65 7.90 -4.21 -6.71
C PHE A 65 8.39 -4.57 -5.29
N VAL A 66 9.72 -4.66 -5.10
CA VAL A 66 10.30 -4.95 -3.78
C VAL A 66 9.92 -3.86 -2.79
N GLN A 67 10.01 -2.58 -3.20
CA GLN A 67 9.66 -1.47 -2.32
C GLN A 67 8.18 -1.47 -1.91
N VAL A 68 7.27 -1.68 -2.86
CA VAL A 68 5.82 -1.75 -2.58
C VAL A 68 5.53 -2.95 -1.67
N THR A 69 6.16 -4.10 -1.93
CA THR A 69 5.98 -5.32 -1.11
C THR A 69 6.41 -5.09 0.34
N VAL A 70 7.64 -4.60 0.56
CA VAL A 70 8.17 -4.34 1.91
C VAL A 70 7.31 -3.32 2.65
N ARG A 71 6.93 -2.22 1.98
CA ARG A 71 6.10 -1.18 2.59
C ARG A 71 4.70 -1.68 2.94
N SER A 72 4.10 -2.49 2.07
CA SER A 72 2.78 -3.08 2.31
C SER A 72 2.84 -4.05 3.49
N ALA A 73 3.90 -4.87 3.57
CA ALA A 73 4.14 -5.74 4.72
C ALA A 73 4.27 -4.94 6.02
N VAL A 74 5.07 -3.87 6.05
CA VAL A 74 5.21 -3.01 7.22
C VAL A 74 3.87 -2.34 7.60
N ALA A 75 3.10 -1.87 6.61
CA ALA A 75 1.80 -1.26 6.86
C ALA A 75 0.81 -2.19 7.55
N VAL A 76 0.89 -3.51 7.31
CA VAL A 76 0.08 -4.53 7.97
C VAL A 76 0.69 -4.96 9.31
N LEU A 77 2.01 -5.16 9.36
CA LEU A 77 2.70 -5.66 10.56
C LEU A 77 2.55 -4.71 11.75
N VAL A 78 2.58 -3.39 11.53
CA VAL A 78 2.45 -2.41 12.62
C VAL A 78 1.11 -2.50 13.36
N PRO A 79 -0.06 -2.39 12.70
CA PRO A 79 -1.34 -2.54 13.39
C PRO A 79 -1.55 -3.95 13.94
N THR A 80 -1.07 -5.00 13.26
CA THR A 80 -1.12 -6.38 13.79
C THR A 80 -0.32 -6.51 15.09
N ALA A 81 0.90 -5.99 15.14
CA ALA A 81 1.72 -6.00 16.35
C ALA A 81 1.07 -5.22 17.50
N ALA A 82 0.42 -4.08 17.20
CA ALA A 82 -0.34 -3.33 18.19
C ALA A 82 -1.51 -4.14 18.78
N LEU A 83 -2.24 -4.89 17.95
CA LEU A 83 -3.33 -5.75 18.41
C LEU A 83 -2.84 -6.90 19.30
N PHE A 84 -1.74 -7.57 18.91
CA PHE A 84 -1.14 -8.61 19.75
C PHE A 84 -0.61 -8.06 21.08
N ALA A 85 -0.07 -6.83 21.09
CA ALA A 85 0.34 -6.18 22.33
C ALA A 85 -0.85 -5.92 23.26
N LEU A 86 -2.00 -5.51 22.73
CA LEU A 86 -3.22 -5.33 23.52
C LEU A 86 -3.77 -6.66 24.05
N GLN A 87 -3.69 -7.73 23.26
CA GLN A 87 -4.06 -9.08 23.71
C GLN A 87 -3.15 -9.61 24.81
N ALA A 88 -1.84 -9.36 24.71
CA ALA A 88 -0.88 -9.75 25.76
C ALA A 88 -1.14 -9.04 27.10
N LEU A 89 -1.83 -7.89 27.08
CA LEU A 89 -2.29 -7.16 28.26
C LEU A 89 -3.70 -7.56 28.70
N ASP A 90 -4.29 -8.59 28.08
CA ASP A 90 -5.66 -9.08 28.32
C ASP A 90 -6.74 -8.00 28.15
N LEU A 91 -6.47 -6.98 27.30
CA LEU A 91 -7.39 -5.87 27.06
C LEU A 91 -8.45 -6.19 26.00
N VAL A 92 -8.15 -7.13 25.09
CA VAL A 92 -8.99 -7.47 23.94
C VAL A 92 -8.57 -8.80 23.30
N ALA A 93 -9.54 -9.59 22.86
CA ALA A 93 -9.31 -10.75 22.00
C ALA A 93 -9.15 -10.32 20.53
N VAL A 94 -8.05 -10.73 19.89
CA VAL A 94 -7.76 -10.35 18.48
C VAL A 94 -8.84 -10.87 17.53
N GLU A 95 -9.40 -12.04 17.82
CA GLU A 95 -10.46 -12.68 17.03
C GLU A 95 -11.71 -11.79 16.96
N GLU A 96 -12.08 -11.15 18.07
CA GLU A 96 -13.22 -10.23 18.12
C GLU A 96 -12.98 -8.96 17.31
N VAL A 97 -11.76 -8.42 17.37
CA VAL A 97 -11.37 -7.23 16.58
C VAL A 97 -11.38 -7.58 15.10
N VAL A 98 -10.80 -8.72 14.71
CA VAL A 98 -10.79 -9.18 13.32
C VAL A 98 -12.23 -9.37 12.83
N ALA A 99 -13.07 -10.09 13.57
CA ALA A 99 -14.48 -10.28 13.21
C ALA A 99 -15.25 -8.95 13.08
N PHE A 100 -14.93 -7.96 13.92
CA PHE A 100 -15.51 -6.62 13.81
C PHE A 100 -15.01 -5.89 12.55
N THR A 101 -13.71 -5.92 12.25
CA THR A 101 -13.12 -5.24 11.09
C THR A 101 -13.55 -5.83 9.75
N LEU A 102 -13.92 -7.11 9.72
CA LEU A 102 -14.43 -7.80 8.52
C LEU A 102 -15.88 -7.43 8.17
N ARG A 103 -16.58 -6.68 9.01
CA ARG A 103 -17.94 -6.24 8.71
C ARG A 103 -17.92 -5.24 7.55
N TRP A 104 -18.83 -5.43 6.58
CA TRP A 104 -18.87 -4.65 5.34
C TRP A 104 -18.84 -3.13 5.57
N TYR A 105 -19.57 -2.63 6.58
CA TYR A 105 -19.63 -1.21 6.87
C TYR A 105 -18.30 -0.68 7.41
N VAL A 106 -17.55 -1.47 8.17
CA VAL A 106 -16.22 -1.09 8.68
C VAL A 106 -15.24 -0.99 7.52
N ILE A 107 -15.28 -1.97 6.60
CA ILE A 107 -14.45 -1.96 5.38
C ILE A 107 -14.73 -0.70 4.55
N VAL A 108 -16.01 -0.38 4.31
CA VAL A 108 -16.40 0.82 3.53
C VAL A 108 -15.94 2.10 4.23
N ILE A 109 -16.19 2.24 5.54
CA ILE A 109 -15.79 3.42 6.31
C ILE A 109 -14.27 3.58 6.31
N ALA A 110 -13.52 2.50 6.54
CA ALA A 110 -12.05 2.52 6.54
C ALA A 110 -11.48 2.88 5.16
N ALA A 111 -12.06 2.35 4.08
CA ALA A 111 -11.67 2.67 2.72
C ALA A 111 -11.92 4.15 2.39
N VAL A 112 -13.10 4.68 2.74
CA VAL A 112 -13.40 6.12 2.56
C VAL A 112 -12.45 6.98 3.38
N ALA A 113 -12.22 6.64 4.65
CA ALA A 113 -11.30 7.37 5.52
C ALA A 113 -9.88 7.40 4.94
N MET A 114 -9.41 6.26 4.42
CA MET A 114 -8.10 6.15 3.77
C MET A 114 -8.00 7.05 2.52
N ILE A 115 -9.02 7.04 1.65
CA ILE A 115 -9.07 7.88 0.44
C ILE A 115 -9.09 9.36 0.80
N VAL A 116 -9.96 9.76 1.74
CA VAL A 116 -10.07 11.15 2.19
C VAL A 116 -8.75 11.61 2.79
N PHE A 117 -8.17 10.81 3.68
CA PHE A 117 -6.91 11.15 4.33
C PHE A 117 -5.77 11.30 3.33
N GLU A 118 -5.69 10.42 2.32
CA GLU A 118 -4.67 10.53 1.27
C GLU A 118 -4.85 11.79 0.42
N ARG A 119 -6.09 12.12 0.04
CA ARG A 119 -6.38 13.37 -0.70
C ARG A 119 -5.99 14.64 0.04
N MET A 120 -6.05 14.68 1.37
CA MET A 120 -5.61 15.86 2.14
C MET A 120 -4.10 16.17 1.99
N ARG A 121 -3.30 15.29 1.36
CA ARG A 121 -1.87 15.52 1.09
C ARG A 121 -1.59 16.20 -0.25
N THR A 122 -2.46 15.96 -1.24
CA THR A 122 -2.32 16.40 -2.64
C THR A 122 -3.02 17.72 -2.85
#